data_AF-A0A973I9D0-F1
#
_entry.id   AF-A0A973I9D0-F1
#
_cell.length_a   1.000
_cell.length_b   1.000
_cell.length_c   1.000
_cell.angle_alpha   90.00
_cell.angle_beta   90.00
_cell.angle_gamma   90.00
#
_symmetry.space_group_name_H-M   'P 1'
#
loop_
_entity.id
_entity.type
_entity.pdbx_description
1 polymer ?
#
loop_
_entity_poly.entity_id
_entity_poly.type
_entity_poly.pdbx_seq_one_letter_code
_entity_poly.pdbx_strand_id
1 'polypeptide(L)'
;MMKRTLLAFSVAIFTCSVGATQLVYTPTNPSFGGSALNGSYLLGKAQSQNAHVATRYEKSYDETFKDSLQRAYLNKLVREITDFAFGDADEDNPLNNGDFSFTSGDYVIDIIASNSDNVTIRIVGNDGTETIIVIDKPGG
;
A
#
# COMPACT_ATOMS: atom_id res chain seq x y z
N MET A 1 -55.82 -71.86 -4.87
CA MET A 1 -55.04 -71.36 -3.71
C MET A 1 -53.70 -70.70 -4.09
N MET A 2 -52.91 -71.25 -5.03
CA MET A 2 -51.54 -70.79 -5.37
C MET A 2 -51.41 -69.35 -5.91
N LYS A 3 -52.46 -68.76 -6.51
CA LYS A 3 -52.41 -67.37 -7.00
C LYS A 3 -52.40 -66.32 -5.88
N ARG A 4 -53.01 -66.63 -4.73
CA ARG A 4 -53.08 -65.72 -3.57
C ARG A 4 -51.74 -65.68 -2.81
N THR A 5 -51.02 -66.81 -2.77
CA THR A 5 -49.68 -66.90 -2.17
C THR A 5 -48.63 -66.22 -3.04
N LEU A 6 -48.75 -66.32 -4.37
CA LEU A 6 -47.89 -65.57 -5.32
C LEU A 6 -48.08 -64.04 -5.20
N LEU A 7 -49.31 -63.58 -5.03
CA LEU A 7 -49.61 -62.16 -4.82
C LEU A 7 -49.04 -61.64 -3.49
N ALA A 8 -49.16 -62.42 -2.41
CA ALA A 8 -48.63 -62.07 -1.10
C ALA A 8 -47.09 -61.96 -1.10
N PHE A 9 -46.42 -62.86 -1.84
CA PHE A 9 -44.96 -62.81 -1.99
C PHE A 9 -44.50 -61.59 -2.80
N SER A 10 -45.26 -61.22 -3.85
CA SER A 10 -44.98 -60.02 -4.65
C SER A 10 -45.10 -58.71 -3.85
N VAL A 11 -46.04 -58.64 -2.90
CA VAL A 11 -46.22 -57.44 -2.05
C VAL A 11 -45.11 -57.34 -1.01
N ALA A 12 -44.65 -58.46 -0.45
CA ALA A 12 -43.56 -58.49 0.53
C ALA A 12 -42.21 -58.02 -0.04
N ILE A 13 -41.97 -58.20 -1.34
CA ILE A 13 -40.76 -57.72 -2.02
C ILE A 13 -40.80 -56.20 -2.23
N PHE A 14 -41.99 -55.60 -2.36
CA PHE A 14 -42.16 -54.17 -2.59
C PHE A 14 -42.05 -53.31 -1.33
N THR A 15 -42.05 -53.91 -0.14
CA THR A 15 -41.96 -53.19 1.15
C THR A 15 -40.54 -52.98 1.66
N CYS A 16 -39.51 -53.22 0.83
CA CYS A 16 -38.13 -52.92 1.21
C CYS A 16 -37.95 -51.41 1.41
N SER A 17 -37.61 -51.00 2.64
CA SER A 17 -37.37 -49.61 3.00
C SER A 17 -36.21 -49.03 2.19
N VAL A 18 -36.48 -48.04 1.36
CA VAL A 18 -35.45 -47.29 0.64
C VAL A 18 -34.72 -46.38 1.64
N GLY A 19 -33.45 -46.67 1.89
CA GLY A 19 -32.59 -45.83 2.71
C GLY A 19 -32.09 -44.63 1.91
N ALA A 20 -32.62 -43.44 2.19
CA ALA A 20 -32.06 -42.18 1.71
C ALA A 20 -31.27 -41.50 2.82
N THR A 21 -30.04 -41.08 2.53
CA THR A 21 -29.25 -40.23 3.42
C THR A 21 -29.26 -38.80 2.92
N GLN A 22 -29.04 -37.85 3.82
CA GLN A 22 -28.90 -36.45 3.44
C GLN A 22 -27.63 -36.25 2.63
N LEU A 23 -27.74 -35.55 1.51
CA LEU A 23 -26.58 -35.02 0.81
C LEU A 23 -26.09 -33.78 1.54
N VAL A 24 -24.92 -33.87 2.19
CA VAL A 24 -24.27 -32.74 2.86
C VAL A 24 -23.26 -32.13 1.89
N TYR A 25 -23.43 -30.85 1.58
CA TYR A 25 -22.45 -30.10 0.80
C TYR A 25 -21.29 -29.66 1.69
N THR A 26 -20.08 -30.05 1.31
CA THR A 26 -18.84 -29.57 1.93
C THR A 26 -18.01 -28.83 0.87
N PRO A 27 -17.74 -27.53 1.05
CA PRO A 27 -16.85 -26.78 0.16
C PRO A 27 -15.47 -27.42 0.09
N THR A 28 -14.81 -27.33 -1.07
CA THR A 28 -13.46 -27.85 -1.24
C THR A 28 -12.39 -26.87 -0.75
N ASN A 29 -12.69 -25.57 -0.79
CA ASN A 29 -11.80 -24.51 -0.35
C ASN A 29 -11.86 -24.35 1.19
N PRO A 30 -10.72 -24.44 1.89
CA PRO A 30 -10.65 -24.29 3.35
C PRO A 30 -11.31 -23.00 3.88
N SER A 31 -11.24 -21.92 3.10
CA SER A 31 -11.77 -20.60 3.49
C SER A 31 -13.28 -20.59 3.68
N PHE A 32 -13.99 -21.57 3.13
CA PHE A 32 -15.45 -21.71 3.24
C PHE A 32 -15.86 -22.90 4.13
N GLY A 33 -14.96 -23.39 4.98
CA GLY A 33 -15.23 -24.55 5.86
C GLY A 33 -14.95 -25.91 5.23
N GLY A 34 -14.18 -25.93 4.13
CA GLY A 34 -13.66 -27.15 3.53
C GLY A 34 -12.47 -27.75 4.27
N SER A 35 -11.98 -28.90 3.80
CA SER A 35 -10.80 -29.55 4.39
C SER A 35 -9.54 -28.68 4.25
N ALA A 36 -8.88 -28.38 5.38
CA ALA A 36 -7.63 -27.62 5.43
C ALA A 36 -6.49 -28.25 4.60
N LEU A 37 -6.53 -29.57 4.41
CA LEU A 37 -5.54 -30.32 3.62
C LEU A 37 -5.51 -29.87 2.14
N ASN A 38 -6.62 -29.31 1.63
CA ASN A 38 -6.70 -28.82 0.26
C ASN A 38 -6.00 -27.46 0.05
N GLY A 39 -5.62 -26.75 1.12
CA GLY A 39 -5.09 -25.39 1.03
C GLY A 39 -3.84 -25.28 0.17
N SER A 40 -2.80 -26.07 0.47
CA SER A 40 -1.53 -26.04 -0.27
C SER A 40 -1.70 -26.44 -1.74
N TYR A 41 -2.60 -27.39 -2.02
CA TYR A 41 -2.88 -27.83 -3.39
C TYR A 41 -3.59 -26.74 -4.21
N LEU A 42 -4.60 -26.10 -3.64
CA LEU A 42 -5.34 -25.02 -4.31
C LEU A 42 -4.46 -23.79 -4.52
N LEU A 43 -3.62 -23.45 -3.53
CA LEU A 43 -2.65 -22.36 -3.65
C LEU A 43 -1.61 -22.66 -4.74
N GLY A 44 -1.06 -23.87 -4.77
CA GLY A 44 -0.10 -24.27 -5.80
C GLY A 44 -0.68 -24.20 -7.22
N LYS A 45 -1.96 -24.57 -7.41
CA LYS A 45 -2.67 -24.37 -8.69
C LYS A 45 -2.86 -22.90 -9.03
N ALA A 46 -3.23 -22.07 -8.05
CA ALA A 46 -3.42 -20.65 -8.27
C ALA A 46 -2.10 -19.98 -8.69
N GLN A 47 -0.99 -20.35 -8.05
CA GLN A 47 0.34 -19.84 -8.38
C GLN A 47 0.81 -20.29 -9.77
N SER A 48 0.62 -21.56 -10.14
CA SER A 48 1.05 -22.05 -11.45
C SER A 48 0.25 -21.48 -12.62
N GLN A 49 -0.98 -21.03 -12.36
CA GLN A 49 -1.83 -20.34 -13.34
C GLN A 49 -1.68 -18.81 -13.29
N ASN A 50 -0.96 -18.26 -12.31
CA ASN A 50 -0.80 -16.82 -12.17
C ASN A 50 0.13 -16.29 -13.27
N ALA A 51 -0.46 -15.63 -14.27
CA ALA A 51 0.26 -14.94 -15.33
C ALA A 51 0.49 -13.44 -15.04
N HIS A 52 0.17 -12.98 -13.83
CA HIS A 52 0.32 -11.58 -13.46
C HIS A 52 1.76 -11.31 -13.04
N VAL A 53 2.44 -10.49 -13.83
CA VAL A 53 3.75 -9.95 -13.49
C VAL A 53 3.59 -8.47 -13.14
N ALA A 54 4.37 -7.99 -12.18
CA ALA A 54 4.44 -6.56 -11.92
C ALA A 54 4.97 -5.86 -13.17
N THR A 55 4.24 -4.86 -13.67
CA THR A 55 4.74 -4.00 -14.75
C THR A 55 5.98 -3.27 -14.26
N ARG A 56 7.16 -3.71 -14.70
CA ARG A 56 8.39 -2.97 -14.46
C ARG A 56 8.47 -1.86 -15.49
N TYR A 57 8.19 -0.63 -15.07
CA TYR A 57 8.50 0.56 -15.86
C TYR A 57 10.02 0.70 -15.87
N GLU A 58 10.65 0.37 -17.00
CA GLU A 58 12.05 0.68 -17.22
C GLU A 58 12.15 2.18 -17.48
N LYS A 59 12.68 2.92 -16.49
CA LYS A 59 12.89 4.36 -16.64
C LYS A 59 13.92 4.59 -17.74
N SER A 60 13.64 5.53 -18.63
CA SER A 60 14.63 5.93 -19.62
C SER A 60 15.86 6.54 -18.94
N TYR A 61 16.99 6.58 -19.64
CA TYR A 61 18.19 7.26 -19.15
C TYR A 61 17.91 8.73 -18.81
N ASP A 62 17.10 9.41 -19.64
CA ASP A 62 16.74 10.81 -19.46
C ASP A 62 15.90 11.04 -18.20
N GLU A 63 14.94 10.16 -17.92
CA GLU A 63 14.15 10.18 -16.68
C GLU A 63 15.02 9.93 -15.45
N THR A 64 15.94 8.96 -15.55
CA THR A 64 16.86 8.63 -14.45
C THR A 64 17.82 9.78 -14.16
N PHE A 65 18.29 10.46 -15.21
CA PHE A 65 19.15 11.64 -15.08
C PHE A 65 18.40 12.82 -14.45
N LYS A 66 17.15 13.09 -14.90
CA LYS A 66 16.28 14.11 -14.30
C LYS A 66 16.02 13.84 -12.82
N ASP A 67 15.67 12.60 -12.47
CA ASP A 67 15.46 12.18 -11.08
C ASP A 67 16.73 12.39 -10.24
N SER A 68 17.90 12.07 -10.81
CA SER A 68 19.19 12.20 -10.11
C SER A 68 19.54 13.67 -9.87
N LEU A 69 19.34 14.55 -10.87
CA LEU A 69 19.54 15.98 -10.73
C LEU A 69 18.58 16.59 -9.71
N GLN A 70 17.29 16.23 -9.78
CA GLN A 70 16.29 16.69 -8.83
C GLN A 70 16.67 16.30 -7.41
N ARG A 71 17.09 15.05 -7.18
CA ARG A 71 17.57 14.60 -5.86
C ARG A 71 18.81 15.36 -5.40
N ALA A 72 19.80 15.57 -6.28
CA ALA A 72 21.01 16.32 -5.94
C ALA A 72 20.68 17.77 -5.56
N TYR A 73 19.79 18.40 -6.32
CA TYR A 73 19.33 19.76 -6.06
C TYR A 73 18.53 19.87 -4.77
N LEU A 74 17.57 18.96 -4.54
CA LEU A 74 16.80 18.90 -3.29
C LEU A 74 17.71 18.69 -2.09
N ASN A 75 18.68 17.78 -2.17
CA ASN A 75 19.64 17.55 -1.08
C ASN A 75 20.47 18.81 -0.78
N LYS A 76 20.89 19.55 -1.82
CA LYS A 76 21.60 20.81 -1.65
C LYS A 76 20.71 21.86 -0.97
N LEU A 77 19.48 22.04 -1.44
CA LEU A 77 18.52 22.97 -0.85
C LEU A 77 18.22 22.64 0.61
N VAL A 78 17.98 21.37 0.92
CA VAL A 78 17.71 20.93 2.29
C VAL A 78 18.90 21.26 3.20
N ARG A 79 20.14 21.06 2.74
CA ARG A 79 21.33 21.43 3.51
C ARG A 79 21.39 22.95 3.72
N GLU A 80 21.25 23.76 2.66
CA GLU A 80 21.28 25.23 2.78
C GLU A 80 20.20 25.73 3.75
N ILE A 81 18.98 25.21 3.65
CA ILE A 81 17.88 25.55 4.58
C ILE A 81 18.22 25.13 6.01
N THR A 82 18.78 23.94 6.21
CA THR A 82 19.14 23.45 7.56
C THR A 82 20.29 24.26 8.16
N ASP A 83 21.27 24.63 7.35
CA ASP A 83 22.42 25.44 7.76
C ASP A 83 21.96 26.87 8.13
N PHE A 84 21.07 27.49 7.37
CA PHE A 84 20.45 28.76 7.76
C PHE A 84 19.60 28.61 9.03
N ALA A 85 18.79 27.55 9.12
CA ALA A 85 17.87 27.30 10.22
C ALA A 85 18.52 26.99 11.57
N PHE A 86 19.58 26.19 11.57
CA PHE A 86 20.15 25.57 12.77
C PHE A 86 21.68 25.64 12.86
N GLY A 87 22.35 26.26 11.88
CA GLY A 87 23.79 26.50 11.93
C GLY A 87 24.17 27.47 13.06
N ASP A 88 25.47 27.63 13.27
CA ASP A 88 25.98 28.61 14.24
C ASP A 88 25.43 30.00 13.89
N ALA A 89 24.96 30.73 14.89
CA ALA A 89 24.35 32.05 14.72
C ALA A 89 25.43 33.09 14.38
N ASP A 90 25.91 33.06 13.14
CA ASP A 90 26.71 34.14 12.57
C ASP A 90 25.81 35.38 12.39
N GLU A 91 26.37 36.58 12.56
CA GLU A 91 25.65 37.85 12.35
C GLU A 91 25.08 37.96 10.92
N ASP A 92 25.65 37.21 9.97
CA ASP A 92 25.23 37.13 8.57
C ASP A 92 24.12 36.09 8.31
N ASN A 93 23.57 35.43 9.34
CA ASN A 93 22.48 34.49 9.15
C ASN A 93 21.21 35.25 8.69
N PRO A 94 20.68 34.96 7.50
CA PRO A 94 19.53 35.68 6.97
C PRO A 94 18.24 35.50 7.81
N LEU A 95 18.13 34.42 8.58
CA LEU A 95 17.01 34.19 9.50
C LEU A 95 17.08 35.02 10.78
N ASN A 96 18.23 35.62 11.10
CA ASN A 96 18.37 36.53 12.23
C ASN A 96 17.62 37.86 11.98
N ASN A 97 17.41 38.22 10.71
CA ASN A 97 16.76 39.46 10.28
C ASN A 97 15.26 39.29 9.92
N GLY A 98 14.68 38.10 10.11
CA GLY A 98 13.26 37.83 9.87
C GLY A 98 13.01 36.62 8.96
N ASP A 99 11.82 36.60 8.34
CA ASP A 99 11.42 35.53 7.42
C ASP A 99 12.28 35.56 6.14
N PHE A 100 12.75 34.39 5.70
CA PHE A 100 13.58 34.27 4.50
C PHE A 100 12.78 33.63 3.37
N SER A 101 12.64 34.36 2.26
CA SER A 101 11.96 33.87 1.06
C SER A 101 12.97 33.61 -0.06
N PHE A 102 12.85 32.46 -0.69
CA PHE A 102 13.68 32.04 -1.82
C PHE A 102 12.82 31.48 -2.95
N THR A 103 13.14 31.83 -4.19
CA THR A 103 12.44 31.31 -5.39
C THR A 103 13.28 30.25 -6.10
N SER A 104 12.76 29.02 -6.17
CA SER A 104 13.31 27.91 -6.96
C SER A 104 12.42 27.60 -8.15
N GLY A 105 12.72 28.19 -9.31
CA GLY A 105 11.95 27.94 -10.54
C GLY A 105 10.49 28.36 -10.36
N ASP A 106 9.58 27.39 -10.37
CA ASP A 106 8.13 27.59 -10.23
C ASP A 106 7.63 27.56 -8.78
N TYR A 107 8.54 27.44 -7.80
CA TYR A 107 8.19 27.39 -6.38
C TYR A 107 8.79 28.56 -5.62
N VAL A 108 7.98 29.19 -4.77
CA VAL A 108 8.43 30.13 -3.75
C VAL A 108 8.47 29.41 -2.41
N ILE A 109 9.61 29.44 -1.76
CA ILE A 109 9.85 28.80 -0.47
C ILE A 109 10.05 29.92 0.55
N ASP A 110 9.08 30.07 1.45
CA ASP A 110 9.14 30.98 2.57
C ASP A 110 9.50 30.20 3.84
N ILE A 111 10.63 30.55 4.45
CA ILE A 111 11.03 30.06 5.77
C ILE A 111 10.51 31.07 6.77
N ILE A 112 9.46 30.69 7.50
CA ILE A 112 8.79 31.56 8.46
C ILE A 112 9.26 31.13 9.84
N ALA A 113 10.00 32.05 10.48
CA ALA A 113 10.57 32.04 11.82
C ALA A 113 10.77 30.68 12.55
N SER A 114 12.04 30.40 12.84
CA SER A 114 12.51 29.36 13.76
C SER A 114 12.24 29.73 15.21
N ASN A 115 11.53 28.90 15.96
CA ASN A 115 11.76 28.83 17.40
C ASN A 115 13.08 28.05 17.63
N SER A 116 13.65 28.07 18.83
CA SER A 116 14.90 27.32 19.12
C SER A 116 14.83 25.82 18.79
N ASP A 117 13.61 25.29 18.72
CA ASP A 117 13.33 23.87 18.66
C ASP A 117 12.73 23.45 17.31
N ASN A 118 12.17 24.36 16.52
CA ASN A 118 11.52 24.04 15.24
C ASN A 118 11.59 25.17 14.21
N VAL A 119 11.55 24.78 12.93
CA VAL A 119 11.50 25.66 11.77
C VAL A 119 10.28 25.31 10.94
N THR A 120 9.51 26.32 10.55
CA THR A 120 8.36 26.15 9.66
C THR A 120 8.70 26.63 8.26
N ILE A 121 8.61 25.72 7.29
CA ILE A 121 8.82 26.00 5.87
C ILE A 121 7.46 25.99 5.18
N ARG A 122 7.14 27.07 4.48
CA ARG A 122 5.99 27.17 3.59
C ARG A 122 6.49 27.14 2.15
N ILE A 123 6.00 26.19 1.37
CA ILE A 123 6.28 26.07 -0.05
C ILE A 123 5.00 26.42 -0.81
N VAL A 124 5.08 27.39 -1.70
CA VAL A 124 3.98 27.85 -2.57
C VAL A 124 4.33 27.51 -4.01
N GLY A 125 3.54 26.67 -4.65
CA GLY A 125 3.61 26.39 -6.08
C GLY A 125 2.99 27.51 -6.92
N ASN A 126 3.43 27.64 -8.18
CA ASN A 126 2.86 28.60 -9.14
C ASN A 126 1.36 28.37 -9.44
N ASP A 127 0.84 27.19 -9.12
CA ASP A 127 -0.59 26.85 -9.19
C ASP A 127 -1.39 27.29 -7.95
N GLY A 128 -0.74 27.91 -6.98
CA GLY A 128 -1.31 28.33 -5.70
C GLY A 128 -1.41 27.19 -4.68
N THR A 129 -0.80 26.03 -4.94
CA THR A 129 -0.73 24.96 -3.93
C THR A 129 0.22 25.34 -2.81
N GLU A 130 -0.25 25.24 -1.56
CA GLU A 130 0.56 25.51 -0.38
C GLU A 130 0.87 24.20 0.36
N THR A 131 2.15 23.99 0.67
CA THR A 131 2.62 22.89 1.51
C THR A 131 3.38 23.47 2.70
N ILE A 132 2.98 23.09 3.91
CA ILE A 132 3.62 23.53 5.15
C ILE A 132 4.34 22.33 5.76
N ILE A 133 5.64 22.51 6.03
CA ILE A 133 6.52 21.49 6.60
C ILE A 133 7.10 22.07 7.90
N VAL A 134 6.98 21.33 8.99
CA VAL A 134 7.62 21.66 10.27
C VAL A 134 8.79 20.71 10.48
N ILE A 135 9.97 21.26 10.72
CA ILE A 135 11.20 20.52 10.98
C ILE A 135 11.64 20.83 12.39
N ASP A 136 11.75 19.80 13.23
CA ASP A 136 12.30 19.92 14.58
C ASP A 136 13.82 19.83 14.56
N LYS A 137 14.47 20.56 15.47
CA LYS A 137 15.93 20.53 15.63
C LYS A 137 16.40 19.09 15.92
N PRO A 138 17.36 18.54 15.14
CA PRO A 138 17.87 17.22 15.41
C PRO A 138 18.67 17.21 16.72
N GLY A 139 18.20 16.44 17.71
CA GLY A 139 18.91 16.15 18.97
C GLY A 139 18.56 17.03 20.17
N GLY A 140 17.27 17.33 20.39
CA GLY A 140 16.80 17.95 21.64
C GLY A 140 17.20 17.21 22.91
#